data_AF-A0A0H4X3N6-F1
#
_entry.id   AF-A0A0H4X3N6-F1
#
_cell.length_a   1.000
_cell.length_b   1.000
_cell.length_c   1.000
_cell.angle_alpha   90.00
_cell.angle_beta   90.00
_cell.angle_gamma   90.00
#
_symmetry.space_group_name_H-M   'P 1'
#
loop_
_entity.id
_entity.type
_entity.pdbx_description
1 polymer ?
#
loop_
_entity_poly.entity_id
_entity_poly.type
_entity_poly.pdbx_seq_one_letter_code
_entity_poly.pdbx_strand_id
1 'polypeptide(L)'
;MLLVLAVAAVAVGQHPRRGVDFRVYLMAAERFLEGTDIYRLSDGTMPFKYAPITAPLFLPFTLLPARAAVALWNLCSIAALVLVARLTTRALPGKGEATPWTWAPVLTTLALLPAFTYELFYGQVDAVILLLILLSTRGAERGQVWRPGVAFAIAFLLKPPRRSSDSSFCGAATGACWAPPPWWAPC
;
A
#
# COMPACT_ATOMS: atom_id res chain seq x y z
N MET A 1 -16.09 -20.19 4.91
CA MET A 1 -15.12 -19.56 3.97
C MET A 1 -14.30 -18.44 4.60
N LEU A 2 -14.88 -17.35 5.10
CA LEU A 2 -14.11 -16.23 5.69
C LEU A 2 -13.22 -16.64 6.88
N LEU A 3 -13.71 -17.53 7.75
CA LEU A 3 -12.94 -18.06 8.88
C LEU A 3 -11.73 -18.90 8.40
N VAL A 4 -11.90 -19.68 7.33
CA VAL A 4 -10.83 -20.50 6.74
C VAL A 4 -9.79 -19.61 6.06
N LEU A 5 -10.21 -18.53 5.39
CA LEU A 5 -9.30 -17.53 4.83
C LEU A 5 -8.56 -16.76 5.92
N ALA A 6 -9.23 -16.42 7.03
CA ALA A 6 -8.61 -15.79 8.19
C ALA A 6 -7.60 -16.70 8.88
N VAL A 7 -7.94 -17.99 9.09
CA VAL A 7 -7.04 -18.99 9.66
C VAL A 7 -5.85 -19.27 8.73
N ALA A 8 -6.09 -19.37 7.41
CA ALA A 8 -5.02 -19.50 6.43
C ALA A 8 -4.13 -18.25 6.40
N ALA A 9 -4.69 -17.05 6.50
CA ALA A 9 -3.94 -15.80 6.58
C ALA A 9 -3.06 -15.71 7.84
N VAL A 10 -3.61 -16.14 8.98
CA VAL A 10 -2.87 -16.22 10.25
C VAL A 10 -1.76 -17.26 10.13
N ALA A 11 -2.03 -18.46 9.61
CA ALA A 11 -1.04 -19.52 9.41
C ALA A 11 0.06 -19.13 8.41
N VAL A 12 -0.31 -18.43 7.33
CA VAL A 12 0.60 -17.87 6.32
C VAL A 12 1.44 -16.74 6.93
N GLY A 13 0.85 -15.91 7.81
CA GLY A 13 1.52 -14.81 8.51
C GLY A 13 2.50 -15.25 9.61
N GLN A 14 2.42 -16.49 10.10
CA GLN A 14 3.40 -17.03 11.06
C GLN A 14 4.78 -17.32 10.45
N HIS A 15 4.94 -17.24 9.12
CA HIS A 15 6.20 -17.62 8.50
C HIS A 15 7.28 -16.52 8.69
N PRO A 16 8.47 -16.82 9.27
CA PRO A 16 9.45 -15.82 9.69
C PRO A 16 10.05 -14.96 8.57
N ARG A 17 9.88 -15.36 7.31
CA ARG A 17 10.39 -14.65 6.12
C ARG A 17 9.38 -13.66 5.52
N ARG A 18 8.18 -13.54 6.08
CA ARG A 18 7.09 -12.70 5.55
C ARG A 18 6.95 -11.40 6.32
N GLY A 19 6.48 -10.35 5.64
CA GLY A 19 6.25 -9.03 6.23
C GLY A 19 7.49 -8.14 6.30
N VAL A 20 8.49 -8.34 5.43
CA VAL A 20 9.73 -7.55 5.45
C VAL A 20 9.44 -6.06 5.27
N ASP A 21 8.52 -5.70 4.37
CA ASP A 21 8.12 -4.31 4.16
C ASP A 21 7.35 -3.78 5.38
N PHE A 22 6.43 -4.58 5.94
CA PHE A 22 5.69 -4.21 7.15
C PHE A 22 6.61 -3.89 8.34
N ARG A 23 7.69 -4.66 8.52
CA ARG A 23 8.65 -4.44 9.61
C ARG A 23 9.37 -3.09 9.49
N VAL A 24 9.57 -2.58 8.28
CA VAL A 24 10.16 -1.24 8.08
C VAL A 24 9.22 -0.15 8.59
N TYR A 25 7.91 -0.30 8.37
CA TYR A 25 6.92 0.61 8.93
C TYR A 25 6.82 0.50 10.46
N LEU A 26 6.87 -0.71 11.00
CA LEU A 26 6.82 -0.94 12.45
C LEU A 26 8.04 -0.32 13.15
N MET A 27 9.24 -0.54 12.60
CA MET A 27 10.48 0.05 13.11
C MET A 27 10.44 1.58 13.06
N ALA A 28 9.91 2.17 11.98
CA ALA A 28 9.75 3.62 11.87
C ALA A 28 8.76 4.16 12.92
N ALA A 29 7.70 3.41 13.23
CA ALA A 29 6.73 3.76 14.27
C ALA A 29 7.33 3.69 15.68
N GLU A 30 8.14 2.66 15.98
CA GLU A 30 8.88 2.54 17.24
C GLU A 30 9.84 3.72 17.43
N ARG A 31 10.61 4.07 16.40
CA ARG A 31 11.52 5.23 16.45
C ARG A 31 10.80 6.56 16.59
N PHE A 32 9.63 6.68 15.95
CA PHE A 32 8.77 7.85 16.12
C PHE A 32 8.30 8.00 17.58
N LEU A 33 7.97 6.91 18.27
CA LEU A 33 7.65 6.93 19.71
C LEU A 33 8.84 7.32 20.58
N GLU A 34 10.02 6.80 20.25
CA GLU A 34 11.25 7.10 20.96
C GLU A 34 11.77 8.52 20.68
N GLY A 35 11.16 9.25 19.74
CA GLY A 35 11.63 10.58 19.31
C GLY A 35 12.98 10.53 18.60
N THR A 36 13.36 9.38 18.03
CA THR A 36 14.64 9.20 17.34
C THR A 36 14.47 9.31 15.83
N ASP A 37 15.59 9.49 15.13
CA ASP A 37 15.58 9.63 13.67
C ASP A 37 14.99 8.39 12.97
N ILE A 38 13.88 8.62 12.26
CA ILE A 38 13.14 7.61 11.49
C ILE A 38 13.82 7.28 10.15
N TYR A 39 14.73 8.14 9.65
CA TYR A 39 15.41 7.97 8.37
C TYR A 39 16.89 7.61 8.57
N ARG A 40 17.20 6.32 8.72
CA ARG A 40 18.59 5.87 8.88
C ARG A 40 19.09 5.06 7.69
N LEU A 41 20.16 5.54 7.06
CA LEU A 41 20.89 4.81 6.01
C LEU A 41 21.58 3.54 6.55
N SER A 42 21.82 3.48 7.88
CA SER A 42 22.38 2.30 8.55
C SER A 42 21.41 1.11 8.61
N ASP A 43 20.14 1.28 8.23
CA ASP A 43 19.13 0.20 8.20
C ASP A 43 19.36 -0.80 7.06
N GLY A 44 20.44 -0.64 6.30
CA GLY A 44 20.90 -1.58 5.29
C GLY A 44 20.13 -1.48 4.00
N THR A 45 19.74 -2.62 3.44
CA THR A 45 19.16 -2.71 2.08
C THR A 45 17.72 -2.22 1.98
N MET A 46 17.01 -2.02 3.09
CA MET A 46 15.60 -1.57 3.07
C MET A 46 15.30 -0.49 4.12
N PRO A 47 15.87 0.72 3.98
CA PRO A 47 15.58 1.83 4.88
C PRO A 47 14.17 2.37 4.67
N PHE A 48 13.61 2.98 5.72
CA PHE A 48 12.34 3.67 5.64
C PHE A 48 12.45 4.86 4.66
N LYS A 49 11.54 4.92 3.68
CA LYS A 49 11.58 5.86 2.54
C LYS A 49 10.25 6.55 2.27
N TYR A 50 9.29 6.37 3.17
CA TYR A 50 7.93 6.87 3.03
C TYR A 50 7.76 8.21 3.75
N ALA A 51 6.62 8.87 3.56
CA ALA A 51 6.36 10.16 4.20
C ALA A 51 6.39 10.02 5.75
N PRO A 52 6.88 11.02 6.50
CA PRO A 52 7.01 10.92 7.96
C PRO A 52 5.70 10.59 8.65
N ILE A 53 4.59 11.12 8.11
CA ILE A 53 3.23 10.90 8.61
C ILE A 53 2.76 9.45 8.50
N THR A 54 3.46 8.60 7.75
CA THR A 54 3.13 7.16 7.69
C THR A 54 3.56 6.44 8.96
N ALA A 55 4.66 6.83 9.62
CA ALA A 55 5.12 6.22 10.86
C ALA A 55 4.04 6.22 11.97
N PRO A 56 3.38 7.35 12.29
CA PRO A 56 2.36 7.36 13.34
C PRO A 56 1.13 6.48 13.03
N LEU A 57 0.84 6.19 11.75
CA LEU A 57 -0.28 5.29 11.39
C LEU A 57 -0.06 3.85 11.86
N PHE A 58 1.20 3.45 12.05
CA PHE A 58 1.56 2.11 12.50
C PHE A 58 1.76 1.99 14.01
N LEU A 59 1.60 3.08 14.78
CA LEU A 59 1.70 3.06 16.25
C LEU A 59 0.82 2.04 16.95
N PRO A 60 -0.45 1.81 16.56
CA PRO A 60 -1.28 0.80 17.23
C PRO A 60 -0.68 -0.62 17.14
N PHE A 61 0.17 -0.87 16.15
CA PHE A 61 0.80 -2.17 15.93
C PHE A 61 2.06 -2.38 16.77
N THR A 62 2.69 -1.33 17.31
CA THR A 62 3.88 -1.45 18.19
C THR A 62 3.52 -2.02 19.56
N LEU A 63 2.25 -1.96 19.94
CA LEU A 63 1.72 -2.58 21.17
C LEU A 63 1.67 -4.12 21.08
N LEU A 64 1.81 -4.68 19.88
CA LEU A 64 1.72 -6.11 19.63
C LEU A 64 3.12 -6.68 19.36
N PRO A 65 3.37 -7.95 19.70
CA PRO A 65 4.57 -8.64 19.23
C PRO A 65 4.65 -8.59 17.69
N ALA A 66 5.84 -8.38 17.12
CA ALA A 66 6.02 -8.18 15.68
C ALA A 66 5.30 -9.24 14.80
N ARG A 67 5.26 -10.51 15.24
CA ARG A 67 4.53 -11.58 14.53
C ARG A 67 3.02 -11.37 14.54
N ALA A 68 2.46 -10.94 15.67
CA ALA A 68 1.03 -10.63 15.79
C ALA A 68 0.67 -9.38 14.99
N ALA A 69 1.55 -8.37 14.97
CA ALA A 69 1.38 -7.17 14.15
C ALA A 69 1.33 -7.50 12.65
N VAL A 70 2.26 -8.32 12.14
CA VAL A 70 2.26 -8.78 10.74
C VAL A 70 1.00 -9.59 10.41
N ALA A 71 0.59 -10.51 11.29
CA ALA A 71 -0.61 -11.31 11.08
C ALA A 71 -1.88 -10.43 11.04
N LEU A 72 -1.98 -9.45 11.95
CA LEU A 72 -3.09 -8.50 11.99
C LEU A 72 -3.11 -7.62 10.73
N TRP A 73 -1.94 -7.14 10.29
CA TRP A 73 -1.82 -6.37 9.06
C TRP A 73 -2.27 -7.16 7.83
N ASN A 74 -1.82 -8.41 7.69
CA ASN A 74 -2.26 -9.27 6.60
C ASN A 74 -3.77 -9.53 6.64
N LEU A 75 -4.37 -9.68 7.83
CA LEU A 75 -5.81 -9.79 7.96
C LEU A 75 -6.52 -8.52 7.51
N CYS A 76 -6.00 -7.34 7.86
CA CYS A 76 -6.50 -6.05 7.38
C CYS A 76 -6.40 -5.93 5.84
N SER A 77 -5.28 -6.34 5.24
CA SER A 77 -5.10 -6.33 3.77
C SER A 77 -6.10 -7.25 3.07
N ILE A 78 -6.33 -8.46 3.59
CA ILE A 78 -7.35 -9.38 3.05
C ILE A 78 -8.74 -8.79 3.20
N ALA A 79 -9.06 -8.23 4.37
CA ALA A 79 -10.35 -7.56 4.58
C ALA A 79 -10.56 -6.40 3.61
N ALA A 80 -9.51 -5.62 3.34
CA ALA A 80 -9.53 -4.53 2.36
C ALA A 80 -9.81 -5.06 0.95
N LEU A 81 -9.12 -6.12 0.51
CA LEU A 81 -9.37 -6.74 -0.81
C LEU A 81 -10.79 -7.30 -0.92
N VAL A 82 -11.30 -7.97 0.11
CA VAL A 82 -12.68 -8.47 0.15
C VAL A 82 -13.68 -7.32 0.07
N LEU A 83 -13.42 -6.22 0.77
CA LEU A 83 -14.29 -5.05 0.74
C LEU A 83 -14.26 -4.38 -0.63
N VAL A 84 -13.08 -4.24 -1.26
CA VAL A 84 -12.94 -3.75 -2.64
C VAL A 84 -13.76 -4.62 -3.58
N ALA A 85 -13.60 -5.95 -3.55
CA ALA A 85 -14.34 -6.87 -4.41
C ALA A 85 -15.87 -6.77 -4.20
N ARG A 86 -16.33 -6.63 -2.95
CA ARG A 86 -17.77 -6.45 -2.65
C ARG A 86 -18.29 -5.10 -3.12
N LEU A 87 -17.50 -4.06 -2.96
CA LEU A 87 -17.87 -2.71 -3.35
C LEU A 87 -17.88 -2.57 -4.89
N THR A 88 -16.95 -3.17 -5.61
CA THR A 88 -16.94 -3.14 -7.08
C THR A 88 -18.07 -3.98 -7.68
N THR A 89 -18.31 -5.19 -7.16
CA THR A 89 -19.42 -6.06 -7.64
C THR A 89 -20.82 -5.51 -7.35
N ARG A 90 -20.98 -4.71 -6.29
CA ARG A 90 -22.25 -4.02 -5.97
C ARG A 90 -22.38 -2.65 -6.62
N ALA A 91 -21.37 -2.18 -7.37
CA ALA A 91 -21.53 -0.96 -8.14
C ALA A 91 -22.54 -1.23 -9.25
N LEU A 92 -23.65 -0.48 -9.27
CA LEU A 92 -24.54 -0.50 -10.42
C LEU A 92 -23.82 0.21 -11.57
N PRO A 93 -23.90 -0.32 -12.79
CA PRO A 93 -23.38 0.37 -13.97
C PRO A 93 -24.03 1.75 -14.09
N GLY A 94 -23.22 2.76 -14.42
CA GLY A 94 -23.67 4.12 -14.70
C GLY A 94 -24.61 4.17 -15.91
N LYS A 95 -25.38 5.25 -16.03
CA LYS A 95 -26.23 5.47 -17.22
C LYS A 95 -25.35 5.48 -18.48
N GLY A 96 -25.54 4.49 -19.35
CA GLY A 96 -24.80 4.35 -20.62
C GLY A 96 -23.63 3.36 -20.59
N GLU A 97 -23.35 2.73 -19.44
CA GLU A 97 -22.32 1.68 -19.37
C GLU A 97 -22.84 0.34 -19.93
N ALA A 98 -21.96 -0.39 -20.61
CA ALA A 98 -22.25 -1.71 -21.14
C ALA A 98 -22.61 -2.69 -20.00
N THR A 99 -23.50 -3.65 -20.28
CA THR A 99 -23.88 -4.69 -19.33
C THR A 99 -22.63 -5.37 -18.77
N PRO A 100 -22.39 -5.32 -17.45
CA PRO A 100 -21.17 -5.86 -16.88
C PRO A 100 -21.09 -7.37 -17.13
N TRP A 101 -19.98 -7.80 -17.73
CA TRP A 101 -19.74 -9.21 -18.02
C TRP A 101 -19.71 -10.01 -16.71
N THR A 102 -20.63 -10.97 -16.57
CA THR A 102 -20.87 -11.72 -15.33
C THR A 102 -19.62 -12.45 -14.81
N TRP A 103 -18.70 -12.84 -15.69
CA TRP A 103 -17.45 -13.51 -15.35
C TRP A 103 -16.27 -12.57 -15.10
N ALA A 104 -16.39 -11.28 -15.43
CA ALA A 104 -15.29 -10.33 -15.28
C ALA A 104 -14.71 -10.29 -13.84
N PRO A 105 -15.52 -10.24 -12.76
CA PRO A 105 -14.97 -10.22 -11.40
C PRO A 105 -14.15 -11.47 -11.05
N VAL A 106 -14.59 -12.64 -11.53
CA VAL A 106 -13.91 -13.92 -11.28
C VAL A 106 -12.59 -13.96 -12.03
N LEU A 107 -12.59 -13.61 -13.32
CA LEU A 107 -11.38 -13.61 -14.15
C LEU A 107 -10.37 -12.56 -13.68
N THR A 108 -10.81 -11.37 -13.29
CA THR A 108 -9.93 -10.34 -12.71
C THR A 108 -9.31 -10.82 -11.40
N THR A 109 -10.09 -11.48 -10.53
CA THR A 109 -9.57 -12.03 -9.27
C THR A 109 -8.51 -13.12 -9.52
N LEU A 110 -8.76 -14.02 -10.48
CA LEU A 110 -7.81 -15.06 -10.87
C LEU A 110 -6.53 -14.47 -11.48
N ALA A 111 -6.66 -13.47 -12.35
CA ALA A 111 -5.51 -12.80 -12.97
C ALA A 111 -4.63 -12.06 -11.95
N LEU A 112 -5.24 -11.48 -10.90
CA LEU A 112 -4.52 -10.74 -9.86
C LEU A 112 -4.04 -11.60 -8.69
N LEU A 113 -4.37 -12.90 -8.66
CA LEU A 113 -4.01 -13.80 -7.57
C LEU A 113 -2.49 -13.80 -7.26
N PRO A 114 -1.57 -13.80 -8.25
CA PRO A 114 -0.14 -13.70 -7.97
C PRO A 114 0.24 -12.38 -7.29
N ALA A 115 -0.34 -11.26 -7.74
CA ALA A 115 -0.09 -9.94 -7.15
C ALA A 115 -0.55 -9.88 -5.69
N PHE A 116 -1.74 -10.42 -5.38
CA PHE A 116 -2.22 -10.53 -4.00
C PHE A 116 -1.34 -11.43 -3.14
N THR A 117 -0.76 -12.47 -3.71
CA THR A 117 0.17 -13.35 -3.00
C THR A 117 1.45 -12.59 -2.62
N TYR A 118 1.98 -11.78 -3.54
CA TYR A 118 3.13 -10.91 -3.26
C TYR A 118 2.82 -9.83 -2.22
N GLU A 119 1.66 -9.19 -2.32
CA GLU A 119 1.17 -8.19 -1.36
C GLU A 119 1.19 -8.73 0.08
N LEU A 120 0.62 -9.92 0.27
CA LEU A 120 0.55 -10.59 1.57
C LEU A 120 1.90 -11.17 2.02
N PHE A 121 2.77 -11.53 1.08
CA PHE A 121 4.09 -12.05 1.38
C PHE A 121 4.99 -10.95 1.96
N TYR A 122 5.00 -9.76 1.34
CA TYR A 122 5.81 -8.63 1.77
C TYR A 122 5.14 -7.79 2.87
N GLY A 123 3.82 -7.88 3.02
CA GLY A 123 3.04 -7.06 3.95
C GLY A 123 2.90 -5.62 3.43
N GLN A 124 2.61 -5.48 2.14
CA GLN A 124 2.50 -4.18 1.49
C GLN A 124 1.22 -3.42 1.90
N VAL A 125 1.19 -2.15 1.53
CA VAL A 125 0.14 -1.18 1.86
C VAL A 125 -0.82 -0.93 0.70
N ASP A 126 -0.56 -1.53 -0.46
CA ASP A 126 -1.26 -1.26 -1.71
C ASP A 126 -2.72 -1.71 -1.65
N ALA A 127 -3.02 -2.81 -0.95
CA ALA A 127 -4.40 -3.24 -0.71
C ALA A 127 -5.22 -2.19 0.07
N VAL A 128 -4.59 -1.51 1.04
CA VAL A 128 -5.23 -0.45 1.82
C VAL A 128 -5.41 0.81 0.99
N ILE A 129 -4.38 1.18 0.20
CA ILE A 129 -4.44 2.31 -0.74
C ILE A 129 -5.59 2.11 -1.75
N LEU A 130 -5.70 0.91 -2.32
CA LEU A 130 -6.77 0.58 -3.26
C LEU A 130 -8.16 0.77 -2.64
N LEU A 131 -8.33 0.32 -1.40
CA LEU A 131 -9.59 0.54 -0.67
C LEU A 131 -9.86 2.02 -0.42
N LEU A 132 -8.86 2.79 0.03
CA LEU A 132 -9.01 4.22 0.31
C LEU A 132 -9.39 5.01 -0.95
N ILE A 133 -8.76 4.69 -2.09
CA ILE A 133 -9.10 5.29 -3.39
C ILE A 133 -10.54 4.96 -3.77
N LEU A 134 -10.97 3.70 -3.62
CA LEU A 134 -12.34 3.29 -3.93
C LEU A 134 -13.38 3.97 -3.02
N LEU A 135 -13.07 4.15 -1.73
CA LEU A 135 -13.93 4.89 -0.82
C LEU A 135 -13.96 6.39 -1.15
N SER A 136 -12.84 6.94 -1.62
CA SER A 136 -12.77 8.32 -2.10
C SER A 136 -13.67 8.54 -3.32
N THR A 137 -13.54 7.72 -4.35
CA THR A 137 -14.35 7.87 -5.58
C THR A 137 -15.84 7.75 -5.27
N ARG A 138 -16.25 6.76 -4.47
CA ARG A 138 -17.65 6.61 -4.05
C ARG A 138 -18.16 7.74 -3.16
N GLY A 139 -17.32 8.28 -2.28
CA GLY A 139 -17.68 9.43 -1.46
C GLY A 139 -17.94 10.66 -2.32
N ALA A 140 -17.08 10.88 -3.32
CA ALA A 140 -17.20 11.97 -4.27
C ALA A 140 -18.45 11.85 -5.15
N GLU A 141 -18.77 10.64 -5.64
CA GLU A 141 -20.01 10.36 -6.38
C GLU A 141 -21.28 10.67 -5.57
N ARG A 142 -21.21 10.55 -4.25
CA ARG A 142 -22.32 10.87 -3.32
C ARG A 142 -22.37 12.35 -2.93
N GLY A 143 -21.56 13.21 -3.56
CA GLY A 143 -21.49 14.64 -3.28
C GLY A 143 -20.79 15.00 -1.96
N GLN A 144 -20.10 14.05 -1.32
CA GLN A 144 -19.31 14.33 -0.12
C GLN A 144 -17.95 14.88 -0.50
N VAL A 145 -17.44 15.84 0.27
CA VAL A 145 -16.17 16.50 -0.05
C VAL A 145 -15.06 16.10 0.93
N TRP A 146 -15.35 16.16 2.23
CA TRP A 146 -14.35 15.95 3.29
C TRP A 146 -13.88 14.49 3.43
N ARG A 147 -14.82 13.55 3.56
CA ARG A 147 -14.50 12.11 3.73
C ARG A 147 -13.68 11.52 2.57
N PRO A 148 -14.06 11.75 1.29
CA PRO A 148 -13.26 11.25 0.18
C PRO A 148 -11.92 11.99 0.04
N GLY A 149 -11.90 13.30 0.29
CA GLY A 149 -10.65 14.09 0.29
C GLY A 149 -9.63 13.56 1.32
N VAL A 150 -10.07 13.26 2.55
CA VAL A 150 -9.21 12.67 3.59
C VAL A 150 -8.71 11.28 3.18
N ALA A 151 -9.59 10.41 2.66
CA ALA A 151 -9.21 9.08 2.21
C ALA A 151 -8.16 9.13 1.08
N PHE A 152 -8.35 10.05 0.13
CA PHE A 152 -7.40 10.28 -0.96
C PHE A 152 -6.05 10.83 -0.45
N ALA A 153 -6.08 11.79 0.46
CA ALA A 153 -4.87 12.35 1.06
C ALA A 153 -4.04 11.27 1.79
N ILE A 154 -4.69 10.43 2.60
CA ILE A 154 -4.03 9.32 3.30
C ILE A 154 -3.43 8.34 2.30
N ALA A 155 -4.16 7.98 1.24
CA ALA A 155 -3.66 7.10 0.19
C ALA A 155 -2.40 7.64 -0.49
N PHE A 156 -2.40 8.94 -0.80
CA PHE A 156 -1.26 9.62 -1.41
C PHE A 156 -0.03 9.67 -0.50
N LEU A 157 -0.23 9.87 0.81
CA LEU A 157 0.85 9.94 1.79
C LEU A 157 1.47 8.56 2.09
N LEU A 158 0.67 7.49 2.04
CA LEU A 158 1.15 6.12 2.25
C LEU A 158 2.16 5.68 1.19
N LYS A 159 1.92 6.05 -0.07
CA LYS A 159 2.82 5.74 -1.18
C LYS A 159 2.89 6.93 -2.13
N PRO A 160 3.68 7.95 -1.79
CA PRO A 160 3.83 9.10 -2.67
C PRO A 160 4.43 8.60 -3.98
N PRO A 161 3.95 9.08 -5.14
CA PRO A 161 4.58 8.79 -6.41
C PRO A 161 6.04 9.21 -6.29
N ARG A 162 6.95 8.25 -6.52
CA ARG A 162 8.38 8.52 -6.48
C ARG A 162 8.65 9.69 -7.42
N ARG A 163 9.04 10.83 -6.86
CA ARG A 163 9.75 11.84 -7.63
C ARG A 163 11.08 11.17 -7.98
N SER A 164 11.26 10.79 -9.24
CA SER A 164 12.55 10.35 -9.74
C SER A 164 13.49 11.56 -9.69
N SER A 165 14.11 11.79 -8.53
CA SER A 165 15.26 12.68 -8.38
C SER A 165 16.55 11.91 -8.66
N ASP A 166 16.52 10.97 -9.60
CA ASP A 166 17.74 10.47 -10.20
C ASP A 166 18.13 11.49 -11.26
N SER A 167 18.99 12.43 -10.87
CA SER A 167 19.73 13.32 -11.80
C SER A 167 20.77 12.55 -12.62
N SER A 168 20.52 11.27 -12.92
CA SER A 168 21.37 10.41 -13.72
C SER A 168 20.48 9.39 -14.41
N PHE A 169 19.89 9.81 -15.52
CA PHE A 169 19.25 8.89 -16.47
C PHE A 169 20.37 8.11 -17.18
N CYS A 170 20.96 7.15 -16.50
CA CYS A 170 21.95 6.26 -17.09
C CYS A 170 21.17 5.18 -17.85
N GLY A 171 20.99 5.38 -19.15
CA GLY A 171 20.38 4.40 -20.02
C GLY A 171 21.21 3.11 -20.01
N ALA A 172 20.65 2.04 -19.46
CA ALA A 172 21.32 0.74 -19.31
C ALA A 172 21.78 0.11 -20.64
N ALA A 173 21.41 0.69 -21.79
CA ALA A 173 21.76 0.19 -23.12
C ALA A 173 22.98 0.87 -23.77
N THR A 174 23.41 2.05 -23.31
CA THR A 174 24.43 2.86 -24.01
C THR A 174 25.54 3.43 -23.14
N GLY A 175 25.45 3.36 -21.81
CA GLY A 175 26.51 3.83 -20.91
C GLY A 175 26.77 5.34 -20.94
N ALA A 176 25.94 6.12 -21.66
CA ALA A 176 26.07 7.56 -21.75
C ALA A 176 25.20 8.24 -20.67
N CYS A 177 25.86 8.91 -19.70
CA CYS A 177 25.19 9.81 -18.77
C CYS A 177 24.93 11.15 -19.46
N TRP A 178 23.66 11.51 -19.64
CA TRP A 178 23.27 12.88 -20.04
C TRP A 178 23.34 13.80 -18.83
N ALA A 179 24.18 14.84 -18.89
CA ALA A 179 24.18 15.90 -17.89
C ALA A 179 22.92 16.78 -18.05
N PRO A 180 22.24 17.16 -16.96
CA PRO A 180 21.11 18.07 -17.03
C PRO A 180 21.55 19.48 -17.48
N PRO A 181 20.70 20.23 -18.19
CA PRO A 181 21.03 21.56 -18.66
C PRO A 181 21.22 22.57 -17.51
N PRO A 182 22.03 23.63 -17.70
CA PRO A 182 22.57 24.48 -16.63
C PRO A 182 21.56 25.28 -15.81
N TRP A 183 20.27 25.28 -16.18
CA TRP A 183 19.19 25.98 -15.47
C TRP A 183 18.50 25.11 -14.39
N TRP A 184 19.03 23.91 -14.10
CA TRP A 184 18.52 22.97 -13.09
C TRP A 184 19.14 23.10 -11.68
N ALA A 185 19.87 24.17 -11.38
CA ALA A 185 20.37 24.42 -10.03
C ALA A 185 19.25 25.00 -9.13
N PRO A 186 18.95 24.41 -7.95
CA PRO A 186 18.10 25.08 -6.97
C PRO A 186 18.80 26.34 -6.42
N CYS A 187 18.02 27.40 -6.21
CA CYS A 187 18.46 28.66 -5.58
C CYS A 187 18.97 28.45 -4.16
#